data_AF-A0A818ZX44-F1
#
_entry.id   AF-A0A818ZX44-F1
#
_cell.length_a   1.000
_cell.length_b   1.000
_cell.length_c   1.000
_cell.angle_alpha   90.00
_cell.angle_beta   90.00
_cell.angle_gamma   90.00
#
_symmetry.space_group_name_H-M   'P 1'
#
loop_
_entity.id
_entity.type
_entity.pdbx_description
1 polymer ?
#
loop_
_entity_poly.entity_id
_entity_poly.type
_entity_poly.pdbx_seq_one_letter_code
_entity_poly.pdbx_strand_id
1 'polypeptide(L)'
;RGLEDLKEFFHASGQGLKRNYLEKTLELQSLKYALSLYTQTTDSLIKTFVKTERDQNRPALEESFGEVSIQVDLFTHPGSGEHKVTVKVVAANGLKWRTSGMFRPYVELAMCDPHLSDKKRKQTTKTKSNTWIPKYNETFHFLLGNEEEPDCYELNIAVKDDSFMREDRLIGEQGSWSSWVPPLGSRINFDDTGLTILRILLHRTNDELAREFVSLKSARRHKEEV
;
A
#
# COMPACT_ATOMS: atom_id res chain seq x y z
N ARG A 1 24.43 18.00 -11.72
CA ARG A 1 25.56 18.89 -11.35
C ARG A 1 26.04 18.59 -9.93
N GLY A 2 25.20 18.74 -8.90
CA GLY A 2 25.59 18.49 -7.50
C GLY A 2 26.23 17.12 -7.19
N LEU A 3 25.80 16.04 -7.85
CA LEU A 3 26.44 14.72 -7.66
C LEU A 3 27.88 14.67 -8.21
N GLU A 4 28.17 15.38 -9.31
CA GLU A 4 29.54 15.45 -9.83
C GLU A 4 30.43 16.29 -8.92
N ASP A 5 29.91 17.39 -8.39
CA ASP A 5 30.63 18.23 -7.43
C ASP A 5 31.00 17.43 -6.16
N LEU A 6 30.09 16.56 -5.70
CA LEU A 6 30.32 15.67 -4.55
C LEU A 6 31.39 14.60 -4.85
N LYS A 7 31.40 14.05 -6.08
CA LYS A 7 32.47 13.13 -6.52
C LYS A 7 33.81 13.82 -6.61
N GLU A 8 33.86 15.05 -7.12
CA GLU A 8 35.10 15.83 -7.18
C GLU A 8 35.62 16.16 -5.77
N PHE A 9 34.73 16.45 -4.83
CA PHE A 9 35.08 16.64 -3.42
C PHE A 9 35.75 15.40 -2.81
N PHE A 10 35.16 14.21 -2.97
CA PHE A 10 35.75 12.97 -2.45
C PHE A 10 36.99 12.51 -3.20
N HIS A 11 37.13 12.88 -4.48
CA HIS A 11 38.35 12.65 -5.25
C HIS A 11 39.49 13.58 -4.82
N ALA A 12 39.16 14.80 -4.36
CA ALA A 12 40.09 15.79 -3.83
C ALA A 12 41.35 15.98 -4.71
N SER A 13 41.15 16.18 -6.03
CA SER A 13 42.24 16.33 -7.01
C SER A 13 43.30 15.20 -6.98
N GLY A 14 42.90 13.98 -6.64
CA GLY A 14 43.78 12.80 -6.57
C GLY A 14 44.36 12.52 -5.19
N GLN A 15 44.06 13.34 -4.18
CA GLN A 15 44.43 13.10 -2.78
C GLN A 15 43.37 12.30 -2.00
N GLY A 16 42.19 12.13 -2.58
CA GLY A 16 41.08 11.37 -1.99
C GLY A 16 40.88 10.01 -2.64
N LEU A 17 39.62 9.55 -2.68
CA LEU A 17 39.26 8.26 -3.26
C LEU A 17 39.39 8.29 -4.78
N LYS A 18 39.92 7.21 -5.37
CA LYS A 18 40.03 7.07 -6.83
C LYS A 18 38.63 7.16 -7.47
N ARG A 19 38.48 7.92 -8.57
CA ARG A 19 37.21 8.07 -9.30
C ARG A 19 36.56 6.73 -9.65
N ASN A 20 37.34 5.81 -10.22
CA ASN A 20 36.83 4.47 -10.59
C ASN A 20 36.36 3.64 -9.38
N TYR A 21 36.88 3.90 -8.19
CA TYR A 21 36.42 3.26 -6.97
C TYR A 21 35.10 3.87 -6.52
N LEU A 22 35.03 5.21 -6.45
CA LEU A 22 33.80 5.95 -6.13
C LEU A 22 32.64 5.61 -7.07
N GLU A 23 32.90 5.37 -8.35
CA GLU A 23 31.84 5.00 -9.31
C GLU A 23 31.24 3.61 -9.08
N LYS A 24 32.02 2.72 -8.46
CA LYS A 24 31.63 1.33 -8.20
C LYS A 24 31.08 1.10 -6.81
N THR A 25 31.14 2.09 -5.92
CA THR A 25 30.61 1.94 -4.56
C THR A 25 29.09 1.83 -4.59
N LEU A 26 28.56 0.93 -3.77
CA LEU A 26 27.11 0.74 -3.61
C LEU A 26 26.46 2.04 -3.14
N GLU A 27 27.12 2.80 -2.27
CA GLU A 27 26.61 4.03 -1.69
C GLU A 27 26.34 5.11 -2.75
N LEU A 28 27.23 5.25 -3.74
CA LEU A 28 27.03 6.22 -4.82
C LEU A 28 25.93 5.76 -5.78
N GLN A 29 25.83 4.44 -6.03
CA GLN A 29 24.76 3.88 -6.84
C GLN A 29 23.39 4.03 -6.16
N SER A 30 23.30 3.75 -4.85
CA SER A 30 22.12 3.99 -4.02
C SER A 30 21.73 5.47 -4.01
N LEU A 31 22.70 6.39 -3.88
CA LEU A 31 22.41 7.83 -3.93
C LEU A 31 21.91 8.27 -5.30
N LYS A 32 22.52 7.79 -6.40
CA LYS A 32 22.02 8.03 -7.77
C LYS A 32 20.60 7.54 -7.93
N TYR A 33 20.33 6.32 -7.46
CA TYR A 33 19.01 5.72 -7.54
C TYR A 33 17.98 6.53 -6.73
N ALA A 34 18.29 6.87 -5.48
CA ALA A 34 17.42 7.72 -4.66
C ALA A 34 17.14 9.07 -5.33
N LEU A 35 18.15 9.75 -5.86
CA LEU A 35 17.99 11.00 -6.60
C LEU A 35 17.11 10.83 -7.85
N SER A 36 17.21 9.69 -8.54
CA SER A 36 16.33 9.41 -9.68
C SER A 36 14.86 9.34 -9.26
N LEU A 37 14.54 8.76 -8.10
CA LEU A 37 13.18 8.71 -7.57
C LEU A 37 12.62 10.12 -7.30
N TYR A 38 13.43 11.05 -6.78
CA TYR A 38 12.98 12.44 -6.55
C TYR A 38 12.53 13.17 -7.83
N THR A 39 13.00 12.71 -9.00
CA THR A 39 12.63 13.30 -10.30
C THR A 39 11.41 12.67 -10.96
N GLN A 40 10.90 11.55 -10.42
CA GLN A 40 9.80 10.80 -11.03
C GLN A 40 8.43 11.39 -10.70
N THR A 41 7.42 11.11 -11.52
CA THR A 41 6.02 11.48 -11.25
C THR A 41 5.44 10.66 -10.10
N THR A 42 4.32 11.10 -9.52
CA THR A 42 3.67 10.39 -8.39
C THR A 42 3.23 8.99 -8.83
N ASP A 43 2.69 8.87 -10.04
CA ASP A 43 2.26 7.59 -10.62
C ASP A 43 3.44 6.62 -10.76
N SER A 44 4.58 7.10 -11.28
CA SER A 44 5.77 6.26 -11.47
C SER A 44 6.34 5.77 -10.13
N LEU A 45 6.29 6.62 -9.11
CA LEU A 45 6.70 6.27 -7.76
C LEU A 45 5.77 5.23 -7.13
N ILE A 46 4.45 5.41 -7.25
CA ILE A 46 3.47 4.44 -6.74
C ILE A 46 3.64 3.09 -7.45
N LYS A 47 3.80 3.07 -8.78
CA LYS A 47 4.05 1.83 -9.53
C LYS A 47 5.33 1.12 -9.09
N THR A 48 6.40 1.88 -8.93
CA THR A 48 7.68 1.34 -8.44
C THR A 48 7.51 0.75 -7.05
N PHE A 49 6.81 1.45 -6.17
CA PHE A 49 6.51 1.00 -4.81
C PHE A 49 5.75 -0.34 -4.82
N VAL A 50 4.63 -0.40 -5.55
CA VAL A 50 3.79 -1.60 -5.67
C VAL A 50 4.60 -2.78 -6.19
N LYS A 51 5.44 -2.56 -7.20
CA LYS A 51 6.34 -3.59 -7.75
C LYS A 51 7.34 -4.08 -6.70
N THR A 52 8.00 -3.18 -5.99
CA THR A 52 8.98 -3.54 -4.95
C THR A 52 8.33 -4.26 -3.76
N GLU A 53 7.12 -3.87 -3.38
CA GLU A 53 6.38 -4.52 -2.29
C GLU A 53 6.02 -5.96 -2.66
N ARG A 54 5.61 -6.19 -3.91
CA ARG A 54 5.30 -7.54 -4.42
C ARG A 54 6.49 -8.49 -4.35
N ASP A 55 7.70 -8.00 -4.65
CA ASP A 55 8.92 -8.80 -4.60
C ASP A 55 9.37 -9.10 -3.14
N GLN A 56 8.83 -8.38 -2.16
CA GLN A 56 9.16 -8.50 -0.73
C GLN A 56 8.24 -9.45 0.04
N ASN A 57 7.29 -10.13 -0.63
CA ASN A 57 6.25 -10.98 -0.03
C ASN A 57 6.83 -12.10 0.87
N ARG A 58 7.17 -11.73 2.10
CA ARG A 58 7.57 -12.61 3.19
C ARG A 58 6.35 -12.66 4.11
N PRO A 59 5.82 -13.85 4.45
CA PRO A 59 4.67 -13.95 5.35
C PRO A 59 5.00 -13.17 6.62
N ALA A 60 4.19 -12.17 6.94
CA ALA A 60 4.38 -11.33 8.10
C ALA A 60 4.53 -12.25 9.32
N LEU A 61 5.71 -12.25 9.94
CA LEU A 61 5.98 -12.92 11.21
C LEU A 61 5.34 -12.12 12.37
N GLU A 62 4.23 -11.44 12.09
CA GLU A 62 3.48 -10.62 13.03
C GLU A 62 2.27 -11.40 13.53
N GLU A 63 1.83 -11.05 14.74
CA GLU A 63 0.65 -11.65 15.34
C GLU A 63 -0.57 -11.40 14.45
N SER A 64 -1.27 -12.47 14.02
CA SER A 64 -2.50 -12.32 13.24
C SER A 64 -3.60 -11.71 14.10
N PHE A 65 -4.27 -10.68 13.56
CA PHE A 65 -5.40 -10.00 14.18
C PHE A 65 -6.76 -10.44 13.65
N GLY A 66 -6.78 -11.56 12.92
CA GLY A 66 -7.93 -12.12 12.24
C GLY A 66 -7.64 -12.40 10.77
N GLU A 67 -8.65 -12.86 10.05
CA GLU A 67 -8.58 -13.18 8.63
C GLU A 67 -9.82 -12.64 7.93
N VAL A 68 -9.66 -12.10 6.71
CA VAL A 68 -10.81 -11.73 5.88
C VAL A 68 -10.91 -12.69 4.71
N SER A 69 -12.04 -13.39 4.62
CA SER A 69 -12.34 -14.28 3.51
C SER A 69 -12.89 -13.46 2.34
N ILE A 70 -12.12 -13.38 1.26
CA ILE A 70 -12.43 -12.58 0.08
C ILE A 70 -12.23 -13.43 -1.18
N GLN A 71 -13.10 -13.21 -2.17
CA GLN A 71 -12.95 -13.77 -3.51
C GLN A 71 -12.68 -12.62 -4.48
N VAL A 72 -11.62 -12.74 -5.26
CA VAL A 72 -11.23 -11.72 -6.25
C VAL A 72 -11.21 -12.35 -7.63
N ASP A 73 -12.03 -11.82 -8.53
CA ASP A 73 -12.12 -12.25 -9.92
C ASP A 73 -11.73 -11.08 -10.83
N LEU A 74 -10.74 -11.30 -11.71
CA LEU A 74 -10.35 -10.36 -12.75
C LEU A 74 -10.93 -10.80 -14.09
N PHE A 75 -11.73 -9.93 -14.71
CA PHE A 75 -12.24 -10.14 -16.05
C PHE A 75 -11.70 -9.06 -16.98
N THR A 76 -11.04 -9.46 -18.07
CA THR A 76 -10.58 -8.55 -19.11
C THR A 76 -11.51 -8.65 -20.30
N HIS A 77 -12.11 -7.53 -20.71
CA HIS A 77 -13.03 -7.53 -21.83
C HIS A 77 -12.26 -7.70 -23.16
N PRO A 78 -12.52 -8.78 -23.93
CA PRO A 78 -11.67 -9.17 -25.06
C PRO A 78 -11.69 -8.19 -26.25
N GLY A 79 -12.62 -7.22 -26.27
CA GLY A 79 -12.73 -6.22 -27.34
C GLY A 79 -12.32 -4.79 -26.96
N SER A 80 -12.45 -4.40 -25.69
CA SER A 80 -12.15 -3.02 -25.24
C SER A 80 -10.81 -2.92 -24.49
N GLY A 81 -10.27 -4.04 -24.02
CA GLY A 81 -9.09 -4.06 -23.16
C GLY A 81 -9.36 -3.57 -21.73
N GLU A 82 -10.62 -3.28 -21.39
CA GLU A 82 -10.97 -2.85 -20.03
C GLU A 82 -10.90 -4.02 -19.06
N HIS A 83 -10.32 -3.76 -17.89
CA HIS A 83 -10.22 -4.73 -16.81
C HIS A 83 -11.31 -4.46 -15.76
N LYS A 84 -12.07 -5.49 -15.41
CA LYS A 84 -13.08 -5.46 -14.34
C LYS A 84 -12.63 -6.38 -13.22
N VAL A 85 -12.33 -5.79 -12.07
CA VAL A 85 -12.07 -6.53 -10.83
C VAL A 85 -13.37 -6.64 -10.03
N THR A 86 -13.77 -7.86 -9.74
CA THR A 86 -14.90 -8.17 -8.87
C THR A 86 -14.37 -8.68 -7.54
N VAL A 87 -14.66 -7.98 -6.46
CA VAL A 87 -14.22 -8.32 -5.11
C VAL A 87 -15.44 -8.69 -4.29
N LYS A 88 -15.53 -9.93 -3.84
CA LYS A 88 -16.60 -10.38 -2.94
C LYS A 88 -16.04 -10.61 -1.54
N VAL A 89 -16.48 -9.76 -0.61
CA VAL A 89 -16.16 -9.89 0.81
C VAL A 89 -17.15 -10.88 1.44
N VAL A 90 -16.67 -12.07 1.78
CA VAL A 90 -17.51 -13.15 2.33
C VAL A 90 -17.72 -12.93 3.82
N ALA A 91 -16.62 -12.89 4.59
CA ALA A 91 -16.64 -12.74 6.03
C ALA A 91 -15.29 -12.26 6.56
N ALA A 92 -15.25 -11.77 7.79
CA ALA A 92 -14.02 -11.75 8.59
C ALA A 92 -14.13 -12.75 9.74
N ASN A 93 -13.04 -13.39 10.11
CA ASN A 93 -12.98 -14.44 11.12
C ASN A 93 -11.91 -14.13 12.16
N GLY A 94 -12.19 -14.46 13.43
CA GLY A 94 -11.21 -14.40 14.51
C GLY A 94 -10.63 -13.01 14.72
N LEU A 95 -11.42 -11.95 14.52
CA LEU A 95 -10.96 -10.58 14.74
C LEU A 95 -10.44 -10.46 16.19
N LYS A 96 -9.24 -9.91 16.38
CA LYS A 96 -8.69 -9.63 17.71
C LYS A 96 -8.83 -8.14 17.99
N TRP A 97 -9.96 -7.76 18.59
CA TRP A 97 -10.28 -6.37 18.90
C TRP A 97 -10.90 -6.23 20.29
N ARG A 98 -10.39 -5.28 21.08
CA ARG A 98 -10.91 -4.95 22.40
C ARG A 98 -11.47 -3.54 22.37
N THR A 99 -12.79 -3.41 22.52
CA THR A 99 -13.47 -2.10 22.57
C THR A 99 -14.24 -1.96 23.87
N SER A 100 -14.28 -0.75 24.42
CA SER A 100 -15.10 -0.41 25.60
C SER A 100 -16.55 -0.07 25.23
N GLY A 101 -16.86 0.04 23.93
CA GLY A 101 -18.17 0.39 23.39
C GLY A 101 -18.77 -0.73 22.53
N MET A 102 -19.76 -0.37 21.69
CA MET A 102 -20.35 -1.32 20.75
C MET A 102 -19.39 -1.57 19.59
N PHE A 103 -18.92 -2.80 19.43
CA PHE A 103 -18.07 -3.18 18.30
C PHE A 103 -18.87 -3.17 17.00
N ARG A 104 -18.38 -2.50 15.94
CA ARG A 104 -19.04 -2.41 14.63
C ARG A 104 -18.07 -2.62 13.48
N PRO A 105 -17.55 -3.84 13.27
CA PRO A 105 -16.60 -4.08 12.20
C PRO A 105 -17.22 -3.89 10.82
N TYR A 106 -16.47 -3.22 9.94
CA TYR A 106 -16.68 -3.18 8.51
C TYR A 106 -15.36 -3.40 7.77
N VAL A 107 -15.44 -3.80 6.50
CA VAL A 107 -14.29 -3.96 5.61
C VAL A 107 -14.26 -2.79 4.63
N GLU A 108 -13.12 -2.12 4.55
CA GLU A 108 -12.79 -1.12 3.55
C GLU A 108 -11.92 -1.76 2.47
N LEU A 109 -12.35 -1.59 1.22
CA LEU A 109 -11.61 -1.96 0.02
C LEU A 109 -11.11 -0.69 -0.65
N ALA A 110 -9.80 -0.56 -0.80
CA ALA A 110 -9.16 0.57 -1.44
C ALA A 110 -8.35 0.10 -2.66
N MET A 111 -8.79 0.47 -3.86
CA MET A 111 -8.07 0.22 -5.10
C MET A 111 -7.13 1.40 -5.37
N CYS A 112 -5.84 1.14 -5.41
CA CYS A 112 -4.81 2.10 -5.81
C CYS A 112 -4.67 2.07 -7.33
N ASP A 113 -5.51 2.86 -8.01
CA ASP A 113 -5.38 3.18 -9.44
C ASP A 113 -5.24 4.70 -9.59
N PRO A 114 -4.12 5.24 -10.11
CA PRO A 114 -3.93 6.67 -10.31
C PRO A 114 -5.00 7.36 -11.19
N HIS A 115 -5.75 6.61 -12.00
CA HIS A 115 -6.79 7.14 -12.90
C HIS A 115 -8.23 7.04 -12.37
N LEU A 116 -8.47 6.33 -11.26
CA LEU A 116 -9.80 6.30 -10.63
C LEU A 116 -10.11 7.63 -9.93
N SER A 117 -11.37 8.03 -9.80
CA SER A 117 -11.74 9.16 -8.93
C SER A 117 -11.95 8.69 -7.48
N ASP A 118 -11.71 9.54 -6.49
CA ASP A 118 -11.76 9.21 -5.05
C ASP A 118 -12.99 8.41 -4.63
N LYS A 119 -14.17 8.76 -5.18
CA LYS A 119 -15.45 8.09 -4.88
C LYS A 119 -15.55 6.65 -5.40
N LYS A 120 -14.68 6.22 -6.32
CA LYS A 120 -14.63 4.86 -6.87
C LYS A 120 -13.43 4.06 -6.36
N ARG A 121 -12.44 4.72 -5.74
CA ARG A 121 -11.24 4.07 -5.19
C ARG A 121 -11.53 3.33 -3.90
N LYS A 122 -12.43 3.86 -3.05
CA LYS A 122 -12.77 3.28 -1.75
C LYS A 122 -14.23 2.81 -1.71
N GLN A 123 -14.43 1.54 -1.38
CA GLN A 123 -15.74 0.95 -1.18
C GLN A 123 -15.76 0.23 0.18
N THR A 124 -16.82 0.40 0.95
CA THR A 124 -16.94 -0.21 2.29
C THR A 124 -18.13 -1.15 2.35
N THR A 125 -18.00 -2.22 3.12
CA THR A 125 -19.15 -3.08 3.47
C THR A 125 -20.05 -2.38 4.47
N LYS A 126 -21.28 -2.90 4.61
CA LYS A 126 -22.13 -2.52 5.74
C LYS A 126 -21.47 -2.93 7.06
N THR A 127 -21.61 -2.09 8.08
CA THR A 127 -21.17 -2.40 9.44
C THR A 127 -21.99 -3.56 10.01
N LYS A 128 -21.36 -4.41 10.81
CA LYS A 128 -22.02 -5.49 11.57
C LYS A 128 -21.88 -5.21 13.04
N SER A 129 -22.95 -5.35 13.82
CA SER A 129 -22.92 -5.03 15.24
C SER A 129 -22.48 -6.21 16.10
N ASN A 130 -21.54 -5.94 17.00
CA ASN A 130 -21.08 -6.76 18.11
C ASN A 130 -20.70 -8.20 17.73
N THR A 131 -19.88 -8.36 16.69
CA THR A 131 -19.44 -9.67 16.22
C THR A 131 -17.98 -9.66 15.82
N TRP A 132 -17.21 -10.65 16.26
CA TRP A 132 -15.82 -10.88 15.86
C TRP A 132 -15.68 -11.84 14.69
N ILE A 133 -16.82 -12.28 14.14
CA ILE A 133 -16.93 -13.16 12.97
C ILE A 133 -18.01 -12.59 12.02
N PRO A 134 -17.89 -11.35 11.54
CA PRO A 134 -18.91 -10.73 10.69
C PRO A 134 -19.00 -11.42 9.34
N LYS A 135 -20.24 -11.75 8.91
CA LYS A 135 -20.54 -12.21 7.55
C LYS A 135 -21.12 -11.07 6.73
N TYR A 136 -20.43 -10.69 5.67
CA TYR A 136 -20.81 -9.57 4.80
C TYR A 136 -21.57 -10.09 3.58
N ASN A 137 -20.96 -11.00 2.81
CA ASN A 137 -21.47 -11.48 1.52
C ASN A 137 -21.80 -10.33 0.56
N GLU A 138 -20.94 -9.31 0.53
CA GLU A 138 -21.08 -8.12 -0.31
C GLU A 138 -20.10 -8.19 -1.48
N THR A 139 -20.57 -7.79 -2.66
CA THR A 139 -19.77 -7.81 -3.89
C THR A 139 -19.58 -6.40 -4.41
N PHE A 140 -18.33 -6.06 -4.71
CA PHE A 140 -17.90 -4.77 -5.22
C PHE A 140 -17.28 -4.93 -6.60
N HIS A 141 -17.42 -3.90 -7.42
CA HIS A 141 -16.88 -3.88 -8.77
C HIS A 141 -15.97 -2.66 -8.93
N PHE A 142 -14.75 -2.90 -9.40
CA PHE A 142 -13.80 -1.88 -9.81
C PHE A 142 -13.58 -2.03 -11.32
N LEU A 143 -13.81 -0.95 -12.05
CA LEU A 143 -13.52 -0.85 -13.48
C LEU A 143 -12.19 -0.13 -13.59
N LEU A 144 -11.16 -0.84 -14.04
CA LEU A 144 -9.82 -0.33 -14.26
C LEU A 144 -9.69 0.07 -15.74
N GLY A 145 -8.85 1.08 -16.01
CA GLY A 145 -8.58 1.56 -17.36
C GLY A 145 -7.91 0.51 -18.27
N ASN A 146 -7.81 0.81 -19.56
CA ASN A 146 -7.17 -0.07 -20.56
C ASN A 146 -5.68 0.23 -20.79
N GLU A 147 -5.09 1.16 -20.03
CA GLU A 147 -3.77 1.71 -20.32
C GLU A 147 -2.61 0.91 -19.68
N GLU A 148 -2.89 0.08 -18.68
CA GLU A 148 -1.86 -0.58 -17.87
C GLU A 148 -2.13 -2.08 -17.69
N GLU A 149 -1.06 -2.86 -17.51
CA GLU A 149 -1.18 -4.28 -17.18
C GLU A 149 -1.84 -4.47 -15.80
N PRO A 150 -2.63 -5.54 -15.59
CA PRO A 150 -3.29 -5.83 -14.31
C PRO A 150 -2.35 -5.87 -13.10
N ASP A 151 -1.06 -6.14 -13.35
CA ASP A 151 -0.02 -6.22 -12.34
C ASP A 151 0.39 -4.86 -11.75
N CYS A 152 -0.16 -3.74 -12.24
CA CYS A 152 0.08 -2.40 -11.71
C CYS A 152 -0.91 -1.97 -10.60
N TYR A 153 -2.00 -2.72 -10.38
CA TYR A 153 -3.10 -2.30 -9.50
C TYR A 153 -3.08 -2.96 -8.13
N GLU A 154 -2.98 -2.17 -7.07
CA GLU A 154 -3.01 -2.67 -5.70
C GLU A 154 -4.40 -2.59 -5.06
N LEU A 155 -4.90 -3.74 -4.59
CA LEU A 155 -6.09 -3.80 -3.73
C LEU A 155 -5.66 -3.88 -2.26
N ASN A 156 -5.89 -2.80 -1.53
CA ASN A 156 -5.73 -2.74 -0.08
C ASN A 156 -7.05 -3.06 0.62
N ILE A 157 -6.96 -3.86 1.67
CA ILE A 157 -8.11 -4.39 2.41
C ILE A 157 -7.88 -4.11 3.88
N ALA A 158 -8.79 -3.38 4.51
CA ALA A 158 -8.69 -3.01 5.90
C ALA A 158 -9.97 -3.35 6.66
N VAL A 159 -9.85 -3.94 7.84
CA VAL A 159 -10.98 -4.12 8.77
C VAL A 159 -10.94 -2.99 9.78
N LYS A 160 -12.03 -2.25 9.93
CA LYS A 160 -12.14 -1.09 10.83
C LYS A 160 -13.36 -1.22 11.76
N ASP A 161 -13.27 -0.59 12.93
CA ASP A 161 -14.37 -0.48 13.90
C ASP A 161 -15.04 0.89 13.79
N ASP A 162 -16.30 0.93 13.31
CA ASP A 162 -17.11 2.16 13.18
C ASP A 162 -17.49 2.70 14.56
N SER A 163 -16.91 3.85 14.89
CA SER A 163 -17.07 4.50 16.18
C SER A 163 -17.92 5.77 16.05
N PHE A 164 -19.13 5.75 16.60
CA PHE A 164 -20.07 6.90 16.54
C PHE A 164 -19.51 8.23 17.07
N MET A 165 -18.47 8.20 17.92
CA MET A 165 -17.91 9.37 18.62
C MET A 165 -16.42 9.62 18.32
N ARG A 166 -15.77 8.81 17.48
CA ARG A 166 -14.31 8.86 17.22
C ARG A 166 -14.01 8.52 15.75
N GLU A 167 -12.81 8.83 15.29
CA GLU A 167 -12.33 8.31 14.00
C GLU A 167 -12.32 6.77 14.00
N ASP A 168 -12.63 6.19 12.84
CA ASP A 168 -12.69 4.74 12.64
C ASP A 168 -11.33 4.09 12.91
N ARG A 169 -11.36 3.00 13.67
CA ARG A 169 -10.14 2.39 14.21
C ARG A 169 -9.73 1.18 13.39
N LEU A 170 -8.49 1.14 12.94
CA LEU A 170 -7.93 0.03 12.18
C LEU A 170 -7.68 -1.19 13.08
N ILE A 171 -8.35 -2.31 12.74
CA ILE A 171 -8.21 -3.61 13.42
C ILE A 171 -7.07 -4.41 12.78
N GLY A 172 -6.98 -4.38 11.46
CA GLY A 172 -5.92 -5.01 10.69
C GLY A 172 -6.02 -4.66 9.20
N GLU A 173 -4.89 -4.71 8.50
CA GLU A 173 -4.80 -4.42 7.06
C GLU A 173 -4.09 -5.56 6.32
N GLN A 174 -4.38 -5.64 5.03
CA GLN A 174 -3.82 -6.63 4.12
C GLN A 174 -3.76 -6.06 2.69
N GLY A 175 -2.60 -6.20 2.04
CA GLY A 175 -2.48 -6.05 0.58
C GLY A 175 -2.82 -7.38 -0.11
N SER A 176 -3.69 -7.35 -1.12
CA SER A 176 -4.11 -8.57 -1.84
C SER A 176 -3.35 -8.73 -3.15
N TRP A 177 -2.32 -9.58 -3.16
CA TRP A 177 -1.60 -9.98 -4.37
C TRP A 177 -1.25 -11.48 -4.35
N SER A 178 -2.26 -12.32 -4.60
CA SER A 178 -2.20 -13.70 -5.12
C SER A 178 -3.39 -14.54 -4.61
N SER A 179 -3.62 -15.69 -5.25
CA SER A 179 -4.59 -16.75 -4.89
C SER A 179 -4.52 -17.22 -3.42
N TRP A 180 -3.46 -16.85 -2.70
CA TRP A 180 -3.33 -17.09 -1.27
C TRP A 180 -3.45 -15.75 -0.51
N VAL A 181 -4.50 -15.64 0.28
CA VAL A 181 -4.83 -14.48 1.12
C VAL A 181 -4.03 -14.62 2.44
N PRO A 182 -2.96 -13.84 2.69
CA PRO A 182 -2.29 -13.83 3.99
C PRO A 182 -3.22 -13.33 5.12
N PRO A 183 -2.96 -13.70 6.39
CA PRO A 183 -3.72 -13.19 7.53
C PRO A 183 -3.50 -11.68 7.77
N LEU A 184 -4.44 -11.01 8.44
CA LEU A 184 -4.35 -9.57 8.76
C LEU A 184 -3.14 -9.28 9.66
N GLY A 185 -2.23 -8.44 9.16
CA GLY A 185 -1.03 -7.99 9.88
C GLY A 185 -1.24 -6.66 10.62
N SER A 186 -0.31 -6.32 11.53
CA SER A 186 -0.29 -4.99 12.18
C SER A 186 0.40 -3.92 11.36
N ARG A 187 1.27 -4.31 10.42
CA ARG A 187 2.03 -3.43 9.54
C ARG A 187 2.40 -4.10 8.22
N ILE A 188 2.42 -3.30 7.16
CA ILE A 188 3.19 -3.60 5.95
C ILE A 188 4.63 -3.12 6.17
N ASN A 189 5.62 -4.02 6.03
CA ASN A 189 7.04 -3.65 6.08
C ASN A 189 7.50 -3.22 4.69
N PHE A 190 8.20 -2.08 4.60
CA PHE A 190 8.73 -1.54 3.35
C PHE A 190 10.26 -1.56 3.37
N ASP A 191 10.87 -1.86 2.24
CA ASP A 191 12.31 -1.70 2.01
C ASP A 191 12.73 -0.22 1.96
N ASP A 192 14.04 0.01 1.90
CA ASP A 192 14.61 1.36 1.80
C ASP A 192 14.07 2.13 0.57
N THR A 193 13.73 1.42 -0.52
CA THR A 193 13.09 2.00 -1.70
C THR A 193 11.69 2.49 -1.38
N GLY A 194 10.85 1.63 -0.81
CA GLY A 194 9.48 1.98 -0.40
C GLY A 194 9.46 3.12 0.62
N LEU A 195 10.37 3.10 1.61
CA LEU A 195 10.51 4.19 2.58
C LEU A 195 10.94 5.51 1.92
N THR A 196 11.84 5.45 0.93
CA THR A 196 12.27 6.65 0.18
C THR A 196 11.12 7.21 -0.64
N ILE A 197 10.34 6.35 -1.30
CA ILE A 197 9.16 6.75 -2.06
C ILE A 197 8.12 7.42 -1.14
N LEU A 198 7.79 6.81 0.01
CA LEU A 198 6.87 7.42 0.98
C LEU A 198 7.35 8.78 1.46
N ARG A 199 8.65 8.95 1.71
CA ARG A 199 9.23 10.26 2.07
C ARG A 199 9.05 11.27 0.93
N ILE A 200 9.29 10.89 -0.33
CA ILE A 200 9.10 11.79 -1.47
C ILE A 200 7.63 12.21 -1.57
N LEU A 201 6.71 11.25 -1.49
CA LEU A 201 5.26 11.49 -1.58
C LEU A 201 4.74 12.35 -0.42
N LEU A 202 5.27 12.17 0.79
CA LEU A 202 4.92 12.98 1.96
C LEU A 202 5.22 14.48 1.75
N HIS A 203 6.28 14.80 0.99
CA HIS A 203 6.63 16.18 0.66
C HIS A 203 5.82 16.76 -0.51
N ARG A 204 5.03 15.94 -1.22
CA ARG A 204 4.12 16.39 -2.28
C ARG A 204 2.78 16.81 -1.69
N THR A 205 2.82 17.81 -0.83
CA THR A 205 1.65 18.26 -0.08
C THR A 205 0.56 18.90 -0.92
N ASN A 206 0.73 19.09 -2.23
CA ASN A 206 -0.30 19.60 -3.16
C ASN A 206 -0.91 18.49 -4.04
N ASP A 207 -0.40 17.26 -3.94
CA ASP A 207 -0.82 16.12 -4.75
C ASP A 207 -1.75 15.23 -3.91
N GLU A 208 -3.03 15.18 -4.27
CA GLU A 208 -4.04 14.40 -3.55
C GLU A 208 -3.77 12.91 -3.59
N LEU A 209 -3.29 12.40 -4.73
CA LEU A 209 -2.93 11.00 -4.91
C LEU A 209 -1.77 10.62 -3.98
N ALA A 210 -0.76 11.48 -3.87
CA ALA A 210 0.36 11.29 -2.97
C ALA A 210 -0.08 11.28 -1.49
N ARG A 211 -0.95 12.23 -1.09
CA ARG A 211 -1.47 12.29 0.28
C ARG A 211 -2.29 11.06 0.64
N GLU A 212 -3.15 10.61 -0.28
CA GLU A 212 -3.98 9.42 -0.06
C GLU A 212 -3.11 8.17 0.07
N PHE A 213 -2.14 7.99 -0.82
CA PHE A 213 -1.23 6.85 -0.79
C PHE A 213 -0.41 6.82 0.51
N VAL A 214 0.13 7.96 0.93
CA VAL A 214 0.89 8.06 2.19
C VAL A 214 -0.02 7.80 3.39
N SER A 215 -1.23 8.33 3.41
CA SER A 215 -2.21 8.09 4.48
C SER A 215 -2.54 6.60 4.59
N LEU A 216 -2.77 5.94 3.46
CA LEU A 216 -3.07 4.52 3.40
C LEU A 216 -1.90 3.67 3.90
N LYS A 217 -0.67 3.92 3.41
CA LYS A 217 0.53 3.15 3.81
C LYS A 217 1.09 3.51 5.19
N SER A 218 0.68 4.65 5.75
CA SER A 218 1.06 5.09 7.10
C SER A 218 0.01 4.78 8.16
N ALA A 219 -1.16 4.25 7.77
CA ALA A 219 -2.18 3.79 8.70
C ALA A 219 -1.57 2.72 9.61
N ARG A 220 -1.78 2.86 10.92
CA ARG A 220 -1.23 1.93 11.92
C ARG A 220 -2.29 1.64 12.96
N ARG A 221 -2.38 0.38 13.38
CA ARG A 221 -3.12 0.01 14.59
C ARG A 221 -2.49 0.69 15.81
N HIS A 222 -3.32 1.28 16.67
CA HIS A 222 -2.85 1.95 17.90
C HIS A 222 -2.37 0.89 18.92
N LYS A 223 -1.16 1.08 19.47
CA LYS A 223 -0.49 0.11 20.37
C LYS A 223 -1.19 -0.09 21.73
N GLU A 224 -2.10 0.80 22.12
CA GLU A 224 -2.77 0.79 23.42
C GLU A 224 -3.95 -0.19 23.51
N GLU A 225 -4.25 -0.92 22.43
CA GLU A 225 -5.46 -1.75 22.29
C GLU A 225 -5.11 -3.26 22.21
N VAL A 226 -4.40 -3.73 23.24
CA VAL A 226 -4.15 -5.15 23.57
C VAL A 226 -5.10 -5.61 24.69
#